data_AF-A0A836TIS8-F1
#
_entry.id   AF-A0A836TIS8-F1
#
_cell.length_a   1.000
_cell.length_b   1.000
_cell.length_c   1.000
_cell.angle_alpha   90.00
_cell.angle_beta   90.00
_cell.angle_gamma   90.00
#
_symmetry.space_group_name_H-M   'P 1'
#
loop_
_entity.id
_entity.type
_entity.pdbx_description
1 polymer ?
#
loop_
_entity_poly.entity_id
_entity_poly.type
_entity_poly.pdbx_seq_one_letter_code
_entity_poly.pdbx_strand_id
1 'polypeptide(L)'
;MYEYLLPIFTAETGIEVRVVAGGTGQAIRNASSGDADVLLVHSKFAEESFVVSGSGVKRFDLMYNDFVIIGPASDPLGLSDMTDLGAALRMLAQGDARFVSRGDDSGTHKMEQKLWEVVGQAPAPSAWYARRPQGWARLCAWRSKFWVML
;
A
#
# COMPACT_ATOMS: atom_id res chain seq x y z
N MET A 1 9.21 8.65 9.17
CA MET A 1 9.53 9.16 7.82
C MET A 1 9.85 10.64 7.87
N TYR A 2 8.89 11.46 8.30
CA TYR A 2 9.08 12.92 8.40
C TYR A 2 10.26 13.32 9.27
N GLU A 3 10.43 12.69 10.43
CA GLU A 3 11.56 12.92 11.33
C GLU A 3 12.94 12.70 10.69
N TYR A 4 13.02 11.89 9.62
CA TYR A 4 14.26 11.65 8.90
C TYR A 4 14.45 12.61 7.71
N LEU A 5 13.38 12.88 6.95
CA LEU A 5 13.47 13.68 5.72
C LEU A 5 13.45 15.19 5.98
N LEU A 6 12.63 15.65 6.93
CA LEU A 6 12.44 17.08 7.15
C LEU A 6 13.71 17.79 7.64
N PRO A 7 14.51 17.23 8.57
CA PRO A 7 15.76 17.88 8.98
C PRO A 7 16.75 18.06 7.83
N ILE A 8 16.83 17.08 6.92
CA ILE A 8 17.71 17.15 5.74
C ILE A 8 17.22 18.23 4.78
N PHE A 9 15.93 18.23 4.47
CA PHE A 9 15.32 19.23 3.59
C PHE A 9 15.47 20.65 4.13
N THR A 10 15.20 20.86 5.43
CA THR A 10 15.36 22.17 6.07
C THR A 10 16.82 22.60 6.11
N ALA A 11 17.78 21.69 6.31
CA ALA A 11 19.20 22.03 6.28
C ALA A 11 19.68 22.45 4.87
N GLU A 12 19.16 21.85 3.81
CA GLU A 12 19.53 22.16 2.42
C GLU A 12 18.84 23.41 1.87
N THR A 13 17.59 23.66 2.25
CA THR A 13 16.76 24.72 1.66
C THR A 13 16.52 25.91 2.59
N GLY A 14 16.69 25.74 3.90
CA GLY A 14 16.31 26.71 4.92
C GLY A 14 14.80 26.80 5.18
N ILE A 15 13.98 25.94 4.55
CA ILE A 15 12.51 25.99 4.68
C ILE A 15 12.06 25.04 5.81
N GLU A 16 11.30 25.58 6.77
CA GLU A 16 10.64 24.79 7.81
C GLU A 16 9.34 24.17 7.25
N VAL A 17 9.20 22.85 7.38
CA VAL A 17 8.01 22.13 6.92
C VAL A 17 7.20 21.67 8.13
N ARG A 18 5.90 22.02 8.14
CA ARG A 18 4.95 21.59 9.18
C ARG A 18 3.99 20.56 8.61
N VAL A 19 3.90 19.42 9.28
CA VAL A 19 3.08 18.29 8.79
C VAL A 19 1.82 18.16 9.62
N VAL A 20 0.67 18.22 8.95
CA VAL A 20 -0.64 17.89 9.54
C VAL A 20 -1.08 16.53 9.03
N ALA A 21 -1.00 15.52 9.88
CA ALA A 21 -1.44 14.17 9.54
C ALA A 21 -2.95 14.02 9.70
N GLY A 22 -3.61 13.44 8.68
CA GLY A 22 -5.04 13.16 8.70
C GLY A 22 -5.40 12.06 7.70
N GLY A 23 -6.66 11.65 7.68
CA GLY A 23 -7.16 10.76 6.64
C GLY A 23 -7.14 11.43 5.25
N THR A 24 -7.05 10.65 4.18
CA THR A 24 -6.97 11.15 2.79
C THR A 24 -8.02 12.22 2.48
N GLY A 25 -9.28 12.01 2.91
CA GLY A 25 -10.34 12.98 2.69
C GLY A 25 -10.16 14.28 3.47
N GLN A 26 -9.59 14.25 4.68
CA GLN A 26 -9.29 15.46 5.44
C GLN A 26 -8.12 16.22 4.82
N ALA A 27 -7.06 15.51 4.41
CA ALA A 27 -5.91 16.11 3.76
C ALA A 27 -6.31 16.84 2.47
N ILE A 28 -7.13 16.21 1.63
CA ILE A 28 -7.65 16.82 0.40
C ILE A 28 -8.48 18.07 0.71
N ARG A 29 -9.37 18.03 1.72
CA ARG A 29 -10.15 19.21 2.11
C ARG A 29 -9.28 20.37 2.54
N ASN A 30 -8.28 20.12 3.40
CA ASN A 30 -7.36 21.17 3.85
C ASN A 30 -6.62 21.81 2.67
N ALA A 31 -6.14 20.99 1.72
CA ALA A 31 -5.49 21.49 0.51
C ALA A 31 -6.45 22.28 -0.38
N SER A 32 -7.69 21.80 -0.59
CA SER A 32 -8.72 22.53 -1.35
C SER A 32 -9.10 23.87 -0.70
N SER A 33 -9.01 23.98 0.62
CA SER A 33 -9.30 25.20 1.37
C SER A 33 -8.12 26.19 1.42
N GLY A 34 -6.94 25.81 0.93
CA GLY A 34 -5.73 26.62 0.99
C GLY A 34 -5.03 26.60 2.35
N ASP A 35 -5.39 25.66 3.23
CA ASP A 35 -4.76 25.47 4.55
C ASP A 35 -3.42 24.72 4.48
N ALA A 36 -3.05 24.23 3.29
CA ALA A 36 -1.80 23.53 3.04
C ALA A 36 -1.26 23.90 1.65
N ASP A 37 0.05 24.17 1.57
CA ASP A 37 0.75 24.44 0.31
C ASP A 37 1.05 23.16 -0.49
N VAL A 38 1.00 22.02 0.19
CA VAL A 38 1.55 20.75 -0.25
C VAL A 38 0.68 19.61 0.29
N LEU A 39 0.09 18.80 -0.59
CA LEU A 39 -0.86 17.72 -0.25
C LEU A 39 -0.24 16.32 -0.37
N LEU A 40 -0.12 15.59 0.72
CA LEU A 40 0.55 14.29 0.74
C LEU A 40 -0.38 13.08 0.99
N VAL A 41 -0.84 12.42 -0.08
CA VAL A 41 -1.84 11.34 -0.06
C VAL A 41 -1.53 10.17 -0.99
N HIS A 42 -1.94 8.96 -0.61
CA HIS A 42 -1.58 7.70 -1.28
C HIS A 42 -2.73 7.06 -2.05
N SER A 43 -3.47 7.87 -2.80
CA SER A 43 -4.70 7.46 -3.48
C SER A 43 -4.77 8.12 -4.85
N LYS A 44 -4.16 7.46 -5.85
CA LYS A 44 -4.08 7.93 -7.24
C LYS A 44 -5.40 8.46 -7.80
N PHE A 45 -6.52 7.75 -7.57
CA PHE A 45 -7.83 8.20 -8.03
C PHE A 45 -8.25 9.55 -7.44
N ALA A 46 -7.98 9.76 -6.15
CA ALA A 46 -8.32 11.00 -5.45
C ALA A 46 -7.37 12.14 -5.84
N GLU A 47 -6.09 11.83 -6.03
CA GLU A 47 -5.07 12.75 -6.55
C GLU A 47 -5.41 13.25 -7.95
N GLU A 48 -5.73 12.34 -8.87
CA GLU A 48 -6.11 12.69 -10.24
C GLU A 48 -7.36 13.56 -10.25
N SER A 49 -8.36 13.21 -9.44
CA SER A 49 -9.58 14.03 -9.30
C SER A 49 -9.29 15.44 -8.78
N PHE A 50 -8.36 15.58 -7.83
CA PHE A 50 -7.97 16.86 -7.23
C PHE A 50 -7.23 17.78 -8.23
N VAL A 51 -6.39 17.22 -9.10
CA VAL A 51 -5.74 17.99 -10.18
C VAL A 51 -6.75 18.35 -11.26
N VAL A 52 -7.62 17.42 -11.66
CA VAL A 52 -8.66 17.66 -12.67
C VAL A 52 -9.68 18.72 -12.20
N SER A 53 -9.98 18.79 -10.90
CA SER A 53 -10.85 19.83 -10.35
C SER A 53 -10.20 21.22 -10.30
N GLY A 54 -8.93 21.35 -10.70
CA GLY A 54 -8.17 22.60 -10.68
C GLY A 54 -7.71 23.01 -9.28
N SER A 55 -7.81 22.12 -8.29
CA SER A 55 -7.39 22.41 -6.91
C SER A 55 -5.90 22.14 -6.69
N GLY A 56 -5.24 21.37 -7.57
CA GLY A 56 -3.80 21.13 -7.55
C GLY A 56 -3.17 21.42 -8.91
N VAL A 57 -1.91 21.89 -8.90
CA VAL A 57 -1.21 22.30 -10.12
C VAL A 57 -0.67 21.08 -10.87
N LYS A 58 -0.01 20.16 -10.17
CA LYS A 58 0.64 19.00 -10.79
C LYS A 58 0.84 17.85 -9.82
N ARG A 59 0.62 16.63 -10.32
CA ARG A 59 0.92 15.39 -9.59
C ARG A 59 2.36 14.96 -9.83
N PHE A 60 3.08 14.61 -8.76
CA PHE A 60 4.42 14.02 -8.82
C PHE A 60 4.43 12.66 -8.11
N ASP A 61 5.03 11.67 -8.76
CA ASP A 61 5.29 10.37 -8.14
C ASP A 61 6.54 10.49 -7.25
N LEU A 62 6.37 10.34 -5.94
CA LEU A 62 7.47 10.46 -4.97
C LEU A 62 8.05 9.09 -4.59
N MET A 63 7.18 8.11 -4.35
CA MET A 63 7.55 6.78 -3.87
C MET A 63 6.42 5.78 -4.05
N TYR A 64 6.78 4.50 -4.14
CA TYR A 64 5.87 3.37 -4.26
C TYR A 64 6.12 2.35 -3.15
N ASN A 65 5.10 1.55 -2.86
CA ASN A 65 5.22 0.42 -1.96
C ASN A 65 5.24 -0.86 -2.78
N ASP A 66 6.17 -1.75 -2.45
CA ASP A 66 6.20 -3.10 -2.98
C ASP A 66 5.46 -4.05 -2.05
N PHE A 67 4.70 -4.97 -2.64
CA PHE A 67 4.08 -6.09 -1.94
C PHE A 67 4.87 -7.35 -2.28
N VAL A 68 5.29 -8.07 -1.23
CA VAL A 68 6.02 -9.33 -1.38
C VAL A 68 5.24 -10.47 -0.75
N ILE A 69 5.19 -11.60 -1.47
CA ILE A 69 4.75 -12.87 -0.91
C ILE A 69 5.95 -13.47 -0.16
N ILE A 70 5.71 -13.93 1.07
CA ILE A 70 6.76 -14.54 1.90
C ILE A 70 6.26 -15.92 2.29
N GLY A 71 7.12 -16.93 2.13
CA GLY A 71 6.82 -18.32 2.47
C GLY A 71 7.88 -18.95 3.36
N PRO A 72 7.70 -20.22 3.73
CA PRO A 72 8.75 -21.01 4.40
C PRO A 72 9.98 -21.16 3.50
N ALA A 73 11.17 -21.27 4.10
CA ALA A 73 12.43 -21.40 3.37
C ALA A 73 12.53 -22.67 2.51
N SER A 74 11.74 -23.71 2.82
CA SER A 74 11.66 -24.93 2.03
C SER A 74 10.91 -24.77 0.71
N ASP A 75 10.21 -23.64 0.52
CA ASP A 75 9.39 -23.29 -0.65
C ASP A 75 8.74 -24.50 -1.35
N PRO A 76 7.76 -25.17 -0.68
CA PRO A 76 7.20 -26.42 -1.18
C PRO A 76 6.45 -26.26 -2.52
N LEU A 77 6.11 -25.02 -2.90
CA LEU A 77 5.41 -24.70 -4.13
C LEU A 77 6.31 -24.08 -5.20
N GLY A 78 7.60 -23.87 -4.93
CA GLY A 78 8.55 -23.26 -5.88
C GLY A 78 8.17 -21.83 -6.30
N LEU A 79 7.52 -21.07 -5.42
CA LEU A 79 7.04 -19.73 -5.75
C LEU A 79 8.18 -18.70 -5.85
N SER A 80 9.35 -18.96 -5.24
CA SER A 80 10.48 -18.01 -5.25
C SER A 80 11.07 -17.79 -6.64
N ASP A 81 10.95 -18.81 -7.50
CA ASP A 81 11.50 -18.78 -8.86
C ASP A 81 10.49 -18.26 -9.90
N MET A 82 9.26 -17.95 -9.46
CA MET A 82 8.20 -17.44 -10.32
C MET A 82 8.31 -15.94 -10.52
N THR A 83 8.20 -15.49 -11.77
CA THR A 83 8.14 -14.07 -12.14
C THR A 83 6.72 -13.58 -12.39
N ASP A 84 5.75 -14.49 -12.59
CA ASP A 84 4.34 -14.18 -12.76
C ASP A 84 3.58 -14.34 -11.43
N LEU A 85 3.26 -13.20 -10.82
CA LEU A 85 2.44 -13.13 -9.60
C LEU A 85 1.07 -13.79 -9.78
N GLY A 86 0.45 -13.64 -10.96
CA GLY A 86 -0.86 -14.22 -11.23
C GLY A 86 -0.82 -15.75 -11.26
N ALA A 87 0.22 -16.33 -11.86
CA ALA A 87 0.45 -17.77 -11.82
C ALA A 87 0.71 -18.27 -10.38
N ALA A 88 1.52 -17.55 -9.61
CA ALA A 88 1.80 -17.88 -8.21
C ALA A 88 0.52 -17.86 -7.34
N LEU A 89 -0.32 -16.85 -7.51
CA LEU A 89 -1.62 -16.77 -6.82
C LEU A 89 -2.56 -17.90 -7.22
N ARG A 90 -2.62 -18.28 -8.50
CA ARG A 90 -3.42 -19.43 -8.94
C ARG A 90 -2.92 -20.76 -8.36
N MET A 91 -1.61 -20.94 -8.21
CA MET A 91 -1.05 -22.11 -7.53
C MET A 91 -1.44 -22.14 -6.04
N LEU A 92 -1.34 -21.00 -5.36
CA LEU A 92 -1.81 -20.88 -3.97
C LEU A 92 -3.30 -21.20 -3.83
N ALA A 93 -4.12 -20.82 -4.81
CA ALA A 93 -5.55 -21.11 -4.83
C ALA A 93 -5.90 -22.60 -5.03
N GLN A 94 -4.94 -23.46 -5.40
CA GLN A 94 -5.16 -24.91 -5.48
C GLN A 94 -5.33 -25.54 -4.09
N GLY A 95 -4.90 -24.85 -3.02
CA GLY A 95 -5.13 -25.26 -1.63
C GLY A 95 -4.03 -26.15 -1.04
N ASP A 96 -2.96 -26.43 -1.78
CA ASP A 96 -1.81 -27.22 -1.33
C ASP A 96 -0.93 -26.49 -0.31
N ALA A 97 -1.06 -25.15 -0.21
CA ALA A 97 -0.41 -24.34 0.81
C ALA A 97 -1.41 -23.41 1.51
N ARG A 98 -1.09 -23.09 2.77
CA ARG A 98 -1.87 -22.13 3.55
C ARG A 98 -1.47 -20.70 3.21
N PHE A 99 -2.44 -19.90 2.79
CA PHE A 99 -2.36 -18.47 2.63
C PHE A 99 -3.00 -17.77 3.84
N VAL A 100 -2.29 -16.81 4.42
CA VAL A 100 -2.79 -16.04 5.57
C VAL A 100 -3.15 -14.64 5.13
N SER A 101 -4.45 -14.34 5.15
CA SER A 101 -4.97 -13.00 4.89
C SER A 101 -4.76 -12.09 6.10
N ARG A 102 -4.56 -10.79 5.82
CA ARG A 102 -4.61 -9.75 6.86
C ARG A 102 -6.00 -9.68 7.51
N GLY A 103 -7.06 -9.72 6.70
CA GLY A 103 -8.47 -9.72 7.14
C GLY A 103 -8.84 -8.61 8.13
N ASP A 104 -8.18 -7.45 8.05
CA ASP A 104 -8.31 -6.32 8.98
C ASP A 104 -8.80 -5.02 8.30
N ASP A 105 -9.29 -5.12 7.06
CA ASP A 105 -9.74 -4.00 6.20
C ASP A 105 -8.72 -2.87 5.98
N SER A 106 -7.45 -3.13 6.32
CA SER A 106 -6.34 -2.23 6.02
C SER A 106 -6.09 -2.10 4.51
N GLY A 107 -5.28 -1.11 4.12
CA GLY A 107 -4.84 -0.97 2.72
C GLY A 107 -4.17 -2.23 2.17
N THR A 108 -3.48 -3.01 3.02
CA THR A 108 -2.91 -4.30 2.65
C THR A 108 -3.99 -5.35 2.38
N HIS A 109 -5.03 -5.43 3.23
CA HIS A 109 -6.16 -6.33 2.99
C HIS A 109 -6.87 -5.96 1.67
N LYS A 110 -7.09 -4.68 1.41
CA LYS A 110 -7.71 -4.22 0.15
C LYS A 110 -6.85 -4.51 -1.08
N MET A 111 -5.53 -4.36 -0.98
CA MET A 111 -4.64 -4.71 -2.09
C MET A 111 -4.62 -6.22 -2.34
N GLU A 112 -4.59 -7.02 -1.29
CA GLU A 112 -4.70 -8.49 -1.37
C GLU A 112 -5.99 -8.90 -2.09
N GLN A 113 -7.16 -8.37 -1.70
CA GLN A 113 -8.44 -8.67 -2.36
C GLN A 113 -8.41 -8.30 -3.85
N LYS A 114 -7.85 -7.14 -4.21
CA LYS A 114 -7.69 -6.73 -5.62
C LYS A 114 -6.83 -7.71 -6.41
N LEU A 115 -5.74 -8.22 -5.83
CA LEU A 115 -4.88 -9.20 -6.50
C LEU A 115 -5.63 -10.51 -6.77
N TRP A 116 -6.45 -10.95 -5.82
CA TRP A 116 -7.30 -12.12 -5.96
C TRP A 116 -8.37 -11.93 -7.06
N GLU A 117 -9.04 -10.78 -7.09
CA GLU A 117 -9.99 -10.40 -8.14
C GLU A 117 -9.36 -10.46 -9.54
N VAL A 118 -8.12 -9.94 -9.69
CA VAL A 118 -7.39 -9.94 -10.98
C VAL A 118 -7.13 -11.35 -11.50
N VAL A 119 -6.88 -12.32 -10.62
CA VAL A 119 -6.67 -13.72 -11.02
C VAL A 119 -7.97 -14.52 -11.13
N GLY A 120 -9.12 -13.87 -10.94
CA GLY A 120 -10.44 -14.50 -11.01
C GLY A 120 -10.73 -15.45 -9.85
N GLN A 121 -10.03 -15.28 -8.72
CA GLN A 121 -10.22 -16.08 -7.51
C GLN A 121 -10.79 -15.18 -6.42
N ALA A 122 -11.92 -15.54 -5.81
CA ALA A 122 -12.45 -14.84 -4.65
C ALA A 122 -12.33 -15.78 -3.44
N PRO A 123 -11.17 -15.81 -2.76
CA PRO A 123 -10.94 -16.77 -1.69
C PRO A 123 -11.86 -16.47 -0.50
N ALA A 124 -12.71 -17.43 -0.17
CA ALA A 124 -13.51 -17.41 1.04
C ALA A 124 -12.70 -18.02 2.20
N PRO A 125 -13.00 -17.62 3.47
CA PRO A 125 -12.38 -18.24 4.64
C PRO A 125 -12.48 -19.78 4.58
N SER A 126 -11.33 -20.45 4.55
CA SER A 126 -11.21 -21.90 4.37
C SER A 126 -9.96 -22.44 5.08
N ALA A 127 -9.75 -23.76 5.04
CA ALA A 127 -8.58 -24.39 5.67
C ALA A 127 -7.24 -23.93 5.06
N TRP A 128 -7.24 -23.56 3.78
CA TRP A 128 -6.07 -23.04 3.08
C TRP A 128 -6.03 -21.52 3.07
N TYR A 129 -7.16 -20.81 3.07
CA TYR A 129 -7.23 -19.35 3.14
C TYR A 129 -7.76 -18.89 4.50
N ALA A 130 -6.84 -18.64 5.44
CA ALA A 130 -7.20 -18.32 6.82
C ALA A 130 -6.95 -16.85 7.15
N ARG A 131 -7.86 -16.26 7.94
CA ARG A 131 -7.59 -14.99 8.64
C ARG A 131 -6.59 -15.27 9.76
N ARG A 132 -5.61 -14.39 9.92
CA ARG A 132 -4.51 -14.52 10.89
C ARG A 132 -4.99 -15.00 12.29
N PRO A 133 -4.59 -16.20 12.76
CA PRO A 133 -4.68 -16.56 14.18
C PRO A 133 -3.54 -15.86 14.94
N GLN A 134 -3.75 -15.47 16.20
CA GLN A 134 -2.65 -14.94 17.01
C GLN A 134 -1.54 -16.01 17.15
N GLY A 135 -0.35 -15.74 16.62
CA GLY A 135 0.87 -16.51 16.93
C GLY A 135 1.63 -17.21 15.80
N TRP A 136 1.24 -17.12 14.52
CA TRP A 136 1.92 -17.86 13.42
C TRP A 136 2.44 -16.98 12.27
N ALA A 137 3.42 -17.54 11.55
CA ALA A 137 4.40 -16.88 10.68
C ALA A 137 3.82 -15.95 9.59
N ARG A 138 4.59 -14.90 9.35
CA ARG A 138 4.25 -13.64 8.66
C ARG A 138 3.90 -13.84 7.18
N LEU A 139 2.74 -13.32 6.76
CA LEU A 139 2.44 -13.01 5.35
C LEU A 139 2.15 -11.50 5.19
N CYS A 140 2.66 -10.94 4.08
CA CYS A 140 2.75 -9.52 3.71
C CYS A 140 3.66 -8.70 4.63
N ALA A 141 4.98 -8.76 4.38
CA ALA A 141 5.89 -7.76 4.95
C ALA A 141 5.69 -6.43 4.21
N TRP A 142 5.47 -5.39 5.00
CA TRP A 142 5.30 -4.03 4.57
C TRP A 142 6.65 -3.32 4.49
N ARG A 143 6.87 -2.58 3.42
CA ARG A 143 7.74 -1.41 3.39
C ARG A 143 6.90 -0.26 2.85
N SER A 144 6.40 0.62 3.73
CA SER A 144 5.82 1.89 3.27
C SER A 144 6.89 2.87 2.84
N LYS A 145 6.50 3.90 2.09
CA LYS A 145 6.50 5.30 2.55
C LYS A 145 5.50 6.15 1.71
N PHE A 146 5.10 7.33 2.19
CA PHE A 146 3.92 8.11 1.80
C PHE A 146 4.20 9.18 0.69
N TRP A 147 3.17 9.60 -0.05
CA TRP A 147 3.15 10.42 -1.30
C TRP A 147 2.93 11.95 -1.15
N VAL A 148 3.75 12.89 -1.66
CA VAL A 148 3.52 14.36 -1.57
C VAL A 148 3.14 15.03 -2.92
N MET A 149 2.13 15.90 -2.97
CA MET A 149 1.76 16.88 -4.03
C MET A 149 2.16 18.30 -3.63
N LEU A 150 2.47 19.13 -4.61
CA LEU A 150 2.39 20.60 -4.58
C LEU A 150 1.17 21.05 -5.40
#